data_AF-A0AAW8NKW6-F1
#
_entry.id   AF-A0AAW8NKW6-F1
#
_cell.length_a   1.000
_cell.length_b   1.000
_cell.length_c   1.000
_cell.angle_alpha   90.00
_cell.angle_beta   90.00
_cell.angle_gamma   90.00
#
_symmetry.space_group_name_H-M   'P 1'
#
loop_
_entity.id
_entity.type
_entity.pdbx_description
1 polymer ?
#
loop_
_entity_poly.entity_id
_entity_poly.type
_entity_poly.pdbx_seq_one_letter_code
_entity_poly.pdbx_strand_id
1 'polypeptide(L)'
;MRQIISEVEQGAARLFCADRECYFVLRGETDFSGRELVIVAMAGKNAVKHTKEIHQRAKRAGYQTIRLHTLKPAAMLRMGRGLGYQPAETILRAVL
;
A
#
# COMPACT_ATOMS: atom_id res chain seq x y z
N MET A 1 7.30 0.52 -12.29
CA MET A 1 6.19 -0.05 -13.09
C MET A 1 6.46 -1.50 -13.50
N ARG A 2 7.63 -1.83 -14.11
CA ARG A 2 7.97 -3.23 -14.45
C ARG A 2 7.90 -4.19 -13.26
N GLN A 3 8.47 -3.83 -12.11
CA GLN A 3 8.40 -4.69 -10.92
C GLN A 3 6.96 -4.93 -10.44
N ILE A 4 6.13 -3.89 -10.39
CA ILE A 4 4.71 -3.99 -10.03
C ILE A 4 3.94 -4.91 -10.98
N ILE A 5 4.17 -4.76 -12.30
CA ILE A 5 3.53 -5.60 -13.32
C ILE A 5 3.95 -7.06 -13.10
N SER A 6 5.24 -7.33 -12.95
CA SER A 6 5.78 -8.66 -12.69
C SER A 6 5.20 -9.29 -11.42
N GLU A 7 5.08 -8.53 -10.32
CA GLU A 7 4.50 -9.02 -9.07
C GLU A 7 3.01 -9.35 -9.22
N VAL A 8 2.27 -8.58 -10.03
CA VAL A 8 0.86 -8.86 -10.34
C VAL A 8 0.73 -10.09 -11.23
N GLU A 9 1.55 -10.21 -12.27
CA GLU A 9 1.56 -11.37 -13.18
C GLU A 9 1.93 -12.67 -12.46
N GLN A 10 2.84 -12.60 -11.47
CA GLN A 10 3.23 -13.72 -10.63
C GLN A 10 2.24 -14.02 -9.49
N GLY A 11 1.16 -13.23 -9.36
CA GLY A 11 0.14 -13.40 -8.33
C GLY A 11 0.58 -13.01 -6.90
N ALA A 12 1.79 -12.47 -6.75
CA ALA A 12 2.30 -11.96 -5.48
C ALA A 12 1.57 -10.69 -5.04
N ALA A 13 1.18 -9.84 -6.00
CA ALA A 13 0.37 -8.66 -5.78
C ALA A 13 -0.95 -8.75 -6.57
N ARG A 14 -1.96 -7.98 -6.16
CA ARG A 14 -3.27 -7.94 -6.81
C ARG A 14 -3.66 -6.50 -7.15
N LEU A 15 -4.18 -6.31 -8.36
CA LEU A 15 -4.80 -5.05 -8.76
C LEU A 15 -6.22 -4.98 -8.19
N PHE A 16 -6.50 -3.92 -7.45
CA PHE A 16 -7.81 -3.58 -6.92
C PHE A 16 -8.28 -2.25 -7.52
N CYS A 17 -9.54 -2.19 -7.91
CA CYS A 17 -10.16 -0.99 -8.47
C CYS A 17 -11.31 -0.54 -7.55
N ALA A 18 -11.24 0.70 -7.08
CA ALA A 18 -12.28 1.35 -6.29
C ALA A 18 -13.06 2.31 -7.19
N ASP A 19 -14.35 2.03 -7.37
CA ASP A 19 -15.32 2.85 -8.12
C ASP A 19 -14.88 3.26 -9.55
N ARG A 20 -13.92 2.56 -10.17
CA ARG A 20 -13.24 2.97 -11.44
C ARG A 20 -12.49 4.30 -11.36
N GLU A 21 -12.35 4.87 -10.18
CA GLU A 21 -11.70 6.16 -9.95
C GLU A 21 -10.31 6.03 -9.36
N CYS A 22 -10.05 4.97 -8.59
CA CYS A 22 -8.79 4.73 -7.92
C CYS A 22 -8.34 3.27 -8.05
N TYR A 23 -7.08 3.08 -8.37
CA TYR A 23 -6.46 1.79 -8.60
C TYR A 23 -5.36 1.58 -7.55
N PHE A 24 -5.35 0.39 -6.96
CA PHE A 24 -4.39 -0.02 -5.96
C PHE A 24 -3.71 -1.31 -6.40
N VAL A 25 -2.41 -1.40 -6.19
CA VAL A 25 -1.72 -2.69 -6.19
C VAL A 25 -1.43 -3.05 -4.75
N LEU A 26 -2.04 -4.15 -4.31
CA LEU A 26 -2.03 -4.60 -2.93
C LEU A 26 -1.29 -5.94 -2.83
N ARG A 27 -0.47 -6.09 -1.80
CA ARG A 27 0.22 -7.33 -1.49
C ARG A 27 0.03 -7.65 -0.01
N GLY A 28 -0.37 -8.89 0.30
CA GLY A 28 -0.38 -9.36 1.68
C GLY A 28 0.99 -9.93 2.02
N GLU A 29 1.56 -9.49 3.13
CA GLU A 29 2.81 -10.03 3.69
C GLU A 29 2.55 -10.61 5.08
N THR A 30 3.42 -11.51 5.51
CA THR A 30 3.40 -12.07 6.86
C THR A 30 4.83 -12.16 7.34
N ASP A 31 5.13 -11.51 8.46
CA ASP A 31 6.42 -11.54 9.10
C ASP A 31 6.28 -11.84 10.61
N PHE A 32 7.36 -11.66 11.37
CA PHE A 32 7.39 -11.87 12.82
C PHE A 32 6.45 -10.95 13.61
N SER A 33 6.05 -9.82 13.02
CA SER A 33 5.12 -8.84 13.60
C SER A 33 3.66 -9.12 13.22
N GLY A 34 3.42 -10.09 12.33
CA GLY A 34 2.10 -10.58 11.95
C GLY A 34 1.76 -10.30 10.49
N ARG A 35 0.47 -10.16 10.20
CA ARG A 35 -0.01 -9.95 8.83
C ARG A 35 0.01 -8.46 8.48
N GLU A 36 0.74 -8.12 7.44
CA GLU A 36 0.84 -6.76 6.91
C GLU A 36 0.16 -6.65 5.54
N LEU A 37 -0.55 -5.55 5.29
CA LEU A 37 -1.00 -5.20 3.95
C LEU A 37 -0.06 -4.13 3.37
N VAL A 38 0.56 -4.44 2.24
CA VAL A 38 1.43 -3.50 1.52
C VAL A 38 0.68 -2.89 0.35
N ILE A 39 0.55 -1.56 0.37
CA ILE A 39 0.12 -0.76 -0.78
C ILE A 39 1.37 -0.47 -1.62
N VAL A 40 1.59 -1.30 -2.64
CA VAL A 40 2.77 -1.22 -3.51
C VAL A 40 2.67 -0.01 -4.44
N ALA A 41 1.48 0.27 -4.94
CA ALA A 41 1.21 1.43 -5.76
C ALA A 41 -0.26 1.86 -5.67
N MET A 42 -0.49 3.14 -5.93
CA MET A 42 -1.83 3.74 -6.00
C MET A 42 -1.86 4.82 -7.08
N ALA A 43 -2.92 4.84 -7.88
CA ALA A 43 -3.15 5.90 -8.86
C ALA A 43 -4.64 6.18 -9.03
N GLY A 44 -5.01 7.45 -9.18
CA GLY A 44 -6.39 7.86 -9.46
C GLY A 44 -6.88 9.02 -8.61
N LYS A 45 -8.19 9.21 -8.61
CA LYS A 45 -8.91 10.27 -7.89
C LYS A 45 -9.40 9.76 -6.54
N ASN A 46 -9.82 10.67 -5.66
CA ASN A 46 -10.43 10.34 -4.37
C ASN A 46 -9.58 9.41 -3.48
N ALA A 47 -8.25 9.48 -3.63
CA ALA A 47 -7.30 8.59 -2.97
C ALA A 47 -7.48 8.54 -1.45
N VAL A 48 -7.80 9.66 -0.79
CA VAL A 48 -8.05 9.72 0.66
C VAL A 48 -9.22 8.84 1.08
N LYS A 49 -10.38 8.97 0.39
CA LYS A 49 -11.58 8.16 0.64
C LYS A 49 -11.27 6.68 0.50
N HIS A 50 -10.71 6.30 -0.65
CA HIS A 50 -10.47 4.89 -0.96
C HIS A 50 -9.36 4.27 -0.11
N THR A 51 -8.32 5.04 0.25
CA THR A 51 -7.30 4.57 1.19
C THR A 51 -7.93 4.23 2.55
N LYS A 52 -8.87 5.06 3.05
CA LYS A 52 -9.61 4.77 4.29
C LYS A 52 -10.44 3.49 4.19
N GLU A 53 -11.10 3.26 3.05
CA GLU A 53 -11.84 2.02 2.80
C GLU A 53 -10.93 0.79 2.79
N ILE A 54 -9.75 0.89 2.15
CA ILE A 54 -8.73 -0.16 2.18
C ILE A 54 -8.29 -0.45 3.62
N HIS A 55 -8.09 0.57 4.45
CA HIS A 55 -7.71 0.36 5.86
C HIS A 55 -8.79 -0.40 6.64
N GLN A 56 -10.06 -0.03 6.45
CA GLN A 56 -11.18 -0.70 7.10
C GLN A 56 -11.30 -2.16 6.64
N ARG A 57 -11.12 -2.42 5.34
CA ARG A 57 -11.14 -3.78 4.79
C ARG A 57 -9.96 -4.61 5.30
N ALA A 58 -8.76 -4.04 5.34
CA ALA A 58 -7.56 -4.69 5.86
C ALA A 58 -7.76 -5.11 7.32
N LYS A 59 -8.24 -4.19 8.16
CA LYS A 59 -8.55 -4.48 9.57
C LYS A 59 -9.56 -5.63 9.71
N ARG A 60 -10.64 -5.62 8.91
CA ARG A 60 -11.64 -6.71 8.91
C ARG A 60 -11.08 -8.05 8.42
N ALA A 61 -10.09 -8.02 7.53
CA ALA A 61 -9.41 -9.22 7.03
C ALA A 61 -8.29 -9.74 7.95
N GLY A 62 -8.10 -9.11 9.12
CA GLY A 62 -7.12 -9.53 10.14
C GLY A 62 -5.69 -9.04 9.90
N TYR A 63 -5.50 -8.04 9.04
CA TYR A 63 -4.21 -7.35 8.92
C TYR A 63 -3.98 -6.44 10.13
N GLN A 64 -2.75 -6.44 10.63
CA GLN A 64 -2.32 -5.73 11.84
C GLN A 64 -1.69 -4.40 11.49
N THR A 65 -0.90 -4.35 10.42
CA THR A 65 -0.24 -3.15 9.91
C THR A 65 -0.54 -2.93 8.44
N ILE A 66 -0.35 -1.70 8.00
CA ILE A 66 -0.40 -1.30 6.58
C ILE A 66 0.84 -0.48 6.27
N ARG A 67 1.60 -0.91 5.26
CA ARG A 67 2.76 -0.20 4.73
C ARG A 67 2.45 0.34 3.35
N LEU A 68 2.96 1.52 3.04
CA LEU A 68 2.77 2.15 1.74
C LEU A 68 4.14 2.49 1.14
N HIS A 69 4.41 1.96 -0.06
CA HIS A 69 5.60 2.33 -0.80
C HIS A 69 5.39 3.68 -1.48
N THR A 70 6.30 4.62 -1.25
CA THR A 70 6.20 5.95 -1.84
C THR A 70 7.55 6.61 -2.04
N LEU A 71 7.69 7.32 -3.16
CA LEU A 71 8.79 8.24 -3.40
C LEU A 71 8.50 9.65 -2.85
N LYS A 72 7.29 9.88 -2.30
CA LYS A 72 6.82 11.18 -1.80
C LYS A 72 6.27 11.07 -0.37
N PRO A 73 7.12 10.69 0.61
CA PRO A 73 6.67 10.39 1.98
C PRO A 73 5.93 11.56 2.64
N ALA A 74 6.41 12.80 2.49
CA ALA A 74 5.76 13.98 3.06
C ALA A 74 4.32 14.20 2.56
N ALA A 75 4.05 13.93 1.27
CA ALA A 75 2.70 14.03 0.72
C ALA A 75 1.79 12.92 1.26
N MET A 76 2.32 11.70 1.39
CA MET A 76 1.57 10.56 1.91
C MET A 76 1.28 10.67 3.41
N LEU A 77 2.21 11.22 4.20
CA LEU A 77 1.98 11.50 5.62
C LEU A 77 0.86 12.53 5.82
N ARG A 78 0.80 13.58 4.98
CA ARG A 78 -0.33 14.53 5.00
C ARG A 78 -1.65 13.85 4.65
N MET A 79 -1.66 13.01 3.62
CA MET A 79 -2.83 12.24 3.21
C MET A 79 -3.31 11.28 4.31
N GLY A 80 -2.37 10.64 5.00
CA GLY A 80 -2.61 9.62 6.02
C GLY A 80 -2.71 10.14 7.46
N ARG A 81 -2.83 11.45 7.67
CA ARG A 81 -2.88 12.04 9.02
C ARG A 81 -3.97 11.43 9.91
N GLY A 82 -5.11 11.06 9.33
CA GLY A 82 -6.22 10.39 10.02
C GLY A 82 -6.16 8.86 10.01
N LEU A 83 -5.11 8.26 9.43
CA LEU A 83 -4.95 6.81 9.27
C LEU A 83 -3.81 6.22 10.12
N GLY A 84 -3.08 7.08 10.85
CA GLY A 84 -2.00 6.64 11.73
C GLY A 84 -0.68 6.34 11.01
N TYR A 85 -0.49 6.83 9.79
CA TYR A 85 0.78 6.69 9.09
C TYR A 85 1.90 7.40 9.84
N GLN A 86 3.02 6.70 9.96
CA GLN A 86 4.26 7.17 10.55
C GLN A 86 5.39 6.89 9.57
N PRO A 87 6.48 7.69 9.58
CA PRO A 87 7.69 7.31 8.87
C PRO A 87 8.15 5.93 9.35
N ALA A 88 8.38 5.03 8.40
CA ALA A 88 8.89 3.69 8.66
C ALA A 88 9.97 3.37 7.62
N GLU A 89 10.89 2.47 8.00
CA GLU A 89 11.98 1.90 7.21
C GLU A 89 13.28 2.71 7.05
N THR A 90 14.37 1.95 6.95
CA THR A 90 15.66 2.35 6.38
C THR A 90 15.84 1.55 5.09
N ILE A 91 15.82 2.21 3.94
CA ILE A 91 15.99 1.56 2.63
C ILE A 91 17.49 1.53 2.29
N LEU A 92 18.07 0.33 2.21
CA LEU A 92 19.42 0.13 1.67
C LEU A 92 19.31 -0.28 0.20
N ARG A 93 20.03 0.42 -0.68
CA ARG A 93 20.14 0.07 -2.10
C ARG A 93 21.61 0.00 -2.48
N ALA A 94 22.01 -1.07 -3.16
CA ALA A 94 23.26 -1.09 -3.92
C ALA A 94 22.99 -0.45 -5.28
N VAL A 95 23.87 0.46 -5.71
CA VAL A 95 23.92 0.90 -7.11
C VAL A 95 24.92 -0.03 -7.79
N LEU A 96 24.46 -0.74 -8.81
CA LEU A 96 25.26 -1.66 -9.61
C LEU A 96 25.69 -0.98 -10.91
#